data_AF-A0A956AU48-F1
#
_entry.id   AF-A0A956AU48-F1
#
_cell.length_a   1.000
_cell.length_b   1.000
_cell.length_c   1.000
_cell.angle_alpha   90.00
_cell.angle_beta   90.00
_cell.angle_gamma   90.00
#
_symmetry.space_group_name_H-M   'P 1'
#
loop_
_entity.id
_entity.type
_entity.pdbx_description
1 polymer ?
#
loop_
_entity_poly.entity_id
_entity_poly.type
_entity_poly.pdbx_seq_one_letter_code
_entity_poly.pdbx_strand_id
1 'polypeptide(L)'
;AGVTVRDPGLMALAADVVRALRWRGPCEIEALRDAAGRFWLVEVNPRFPAWVDLTAGAGRNLPLMAVRLAAGEPVDADLGYAVGAAFVRISTNLQVNIADLAPMSTLGEVFHTDSSDSDSDSKASNA
;
A
#
# COMPACT_ATOMS: atom_id res chain seq x y z
N ALA A 1 -3.76 1.52 -14.65
CA ALA A 1 -2.76 0.47 -14.94
C ALA A 1 -1.38 1.11 -14.91
N GLY A 2 -0.32 0.32 -14.77
CA GLY A 2 1.05 0.82 -14.80
C GLY A 2 2.04 -0.31 -15.02
N VAL A 3 3.27 0.03 -15.38
CA VAL A 3 4.34 -0.90 -15.68
C VAL A 3 5.65 -0.39 -15.11
N THR A 4 6.50 -1.27 -14.61
CA THR A 4 7.85 -0.92 -14.19
C THR A 4 8.74 -0.70 -15.40
N VAL A 5 9.47 0.41 -15.39
CA VAL A 5 10.43 0.77 -16.43
C VAL A 5 11.79 1.03 -15.79
N ARG A 6 12.86 0.90 -16.57
CA ARG A 6 14.19 1.33 -16.16
C ARG A 6 14.56 2.61 -16.90
N ASP A 7 14.48 3.73 -16.21
CA ASP A 7 14.88 5.04 -16.73
C ASP A 7 15.89 5.70 -15.76
N PRO A 8 17.18 5.75 -16.13
CA PRO A 8 18.21 6.37 -15.28
C PRO A 8 17.96 7.86 -14.99
N GLY A 9 17.33 8.59 -15.92
CA GLY A 9 17.02 10.01 -15.75
C GLY A 9 15.93 10.23 -14.71
N LEU A 10 14.89 9.38 -14.72
CA LEU A 10 13.85 9.40 -13.68
C LEU A 10 14.42 9.01 -12.31
N MET A 11 15.33 8.03 -12.24
CA MET A 11 16.01 7.67 -11.00
C MET A 11 16.89 8.81 -10.46
N ALA A 12 17.58 9.53 -11.33
CA ALA A 12 18.38 10.69 -10.96
C ALA A 12 17.50 11.82 -10.40
N LEU A 13 16.38 12.13 -11.05
CA LEU A 13 15.40 13.10 -10.54
C LEU A 13 14.91 12.72 -9.14
N ALA A 14 14.50 11.47 -8.95
CA ALA A 14 14.02 10.98 -7.66
C ALA A 14 15.09 11.12 -6.56
N ALA A 15 16.34 10.76 -6.86
CA ALA A 15 17.46 10.90 -5.92
C ALA A 15 17.72 12.36 -5.56
N ASP A 16 17.65 13.28 -6.52
CA ASP A 16 17.83 14.71 -6.27
C ASP A 16 16.72 15.30 -5.40
N VAL A 17 15.46 14.92 -5.64
CA VAL A 17 14.32 15.33 -4.81
C VAL A 17 14.49 14.84 -3.37
N VAL A 18 14.76 13.54 -3.17
CA VAL A 18 14.94 12.96 -1.83
C VAL A 18 16.11 13.64 -1.09
N ARG A 19 17.22 13.90 -1.79
CA ARG A 19 18.39 14.58 -1.22
C ARG A 19 18.08 16.03 -0.84
N ALA A 20 17.42 16.79 -1.71
CA ALA A 20 17.07 18.19 -1.47
C ALA A 20 16.11 18.34 -0.28
N LEU A 21 15.11 17.46 -0.18
CA LEU A 21 14.14 17.45 0.91
C LEU A 21 14.68 16.83 2.20
N ARG A 22 15.83 16.15 2.14
CA ARG A 22 16.38 15.32 3.23
C ARG A 22 15.33 14.32 3.73
N TRP A 23 14.50 13.82 2.82
CA TRP A 23 13.34 13.00 3.15
C TRP A 23 13.76 11.64 3.70
N ARG A 24 13.00 11.14 4.68
CA ARG A 24 13.18 9.81 5.26
C ARG A 24 11.83 9.13 5.38
N GLY A 25 11.70 7.99 4.73
CA GLY A 25 10.49 7.17 4.76
C GLY A 25 9.84 7.03 3.38
N PRO A 26 8.64 6.43 3.33
CA PRO A 26 7.89 6.23 2.10
C PRO A 26 7.59 7.54 1.38
N CYS A 27 7.70 7.54 0.06
CA CYS A 27 7.16 8.59 -0.79
C CYS A 27 6.84 8.08 -2.20
N GLU A 28 5.98 8.81 -2.88
CA GLU A 28 5.76 8.75 -4.33
C GLU A 28 6.23 10.07 -4.94
N ILE A 29 6.97 9.97 -6.04
CA ILE A 29 7.46 11.13 -6.81
C ILE A 29 6.85 11.01 -8.20
N GLU A 30 6.03 11.99 -8.57
CA GLU A 30 5.33 12.00 -9.85
C GLU A 30 5.98 13.02 -10.78
N ALA A 31 6.29 12.58 -12.00
CA ALA A 31 6.91 13.44 -13.00
C ALA A 31 6.34 13.15 -14.41
N LEU A 32 6.29 14.20 -15.22
CA LEU A 32 5.95 14.11 -16.64
C LEU A 32 7.20 14.23 -17.49
N ARG A 33 7.29 13.47 -18.57
CA ARG A 33 8.36 13.57 -19.57
C ARG A 33 7.85 14.31 -20.80
N ASP A 34 8.49 15.40 -21.18
CA ASP A 34 8.15 16.14 -22.39
C ASP A 34 8.73 15.49 -23.67
N ALA A 35 8.36 16.01 -24.83
CA ALA A 35 8.83 15.50 -26.13
C ALA A 35 10.34 15.65 -26.36
N ALA A 36 11.00 16.59 -25.66
CA ALA A 36 12.45 16.75 -25.64
C ALA A 36 13.13 15.80 -24.64
N GLY A 37 12.34 14.97 -23.94
CA GLY A 37 12.82 13.99 -22.98
C GLY A 37 13.11 14.56 -21.59
N ARG A 38 12.75 15.82 -21.31
CA ARG A 38 12.97 16.46 -20.00
C ARG A 38 11.86 16.05 -19.03
N PHE A 39 12.25 15.81 -17.78
CA PHE A 39 11.29 15.53 -16.71
C PHE A 39 10.86 16.81 -15.98
N TRP A 40 9.58 16.88 -15.68
CA TRP A 40 8.93 17.95 -14.93
C TRP A 40 8.26 17.34 -13.70
N LEU A 41 8.71 17.74 -12.50
CA LEU A 41 8.11 17.30 -11.25
C LEU A 41 6.68 17.82 -11.13
N VAL A 42 5.74 16.93 -10.80
CA VAL A 42 4.32 17.26 -10.59
C VAL A 42 4.02 17.30 -9.10
N GLU A 43 4.31 16.22 -8.39
CA GLU A 43 3.95 16.06 -6.99
C GLU A 43 4.98 15.19 -6.24
N VAL A 44 5.08 15.43 -4.94
CA VAL A 44 5.76 14.54 -3.98
C VAL A 44 4.76 14.18 -2.89
N ASN A 45 4.34 12.92 -2.88
CA ASN A 45 3.40 12.38 -1.92
C ASN A 45 4.17 11.74 -0.74
N PRO A 46 4.06 12.25 0.50
CA PRO A 46 4.84 11.75 1.66
C PRO A 46 4.27 10.44 2.25
N ARG A 47 3.88 9.51 1.38
CA ARG A 47 3.28 8.22 1.72
C ARG A 47 3.50 7.24 0.58
N PHE A 48 3.16 5.96 0.80
CA PHE A 48 3.06 5.03 -0.30
C PHE A 48 1.91 5.40 -1.25
N PRO A 49 2.07 5.14 -2.56
CA PRO A 49 0.96 5.20 -3.49
C PRO A 49 -0.01 4.06 -3.25
N ALA A 50 -1.26 4.23 -3.70
CA ALA A 50 -2.25 3.16 -3.64
C ALA A 50 -1.85 1.91 -4.46
N TRP A 51 -0.91 2.04 -5.40
CA TRP A 51 -0.41 0.99 -6.29
C TRP A 51 0.91 0.35 -5.84
N VAL A 52 1.34 0.57 -4.59
CA VAL A 52 2.62 0.06 -4.06
C VAL A 52 2.79 -1.46 -4.16
N ASP A 53 1.69 -2.21 -4.28
CA ASP A 53 1.70 -3.65 -4.54
C ASP A 53 2.49 -4.04 -5.80
N LEU A 54 2.51 -3.17 -6.82
CA LEU A 54 3.34 -3.36 -8.02
C LEU A 54 4.82 -3.55 -7.67
N THR A 55 5.33 -2.81 -6.69
CA THR A 55 6.76 -2.88 -6.35
C THR A 55 7.11 -4.25 -5.80
N ALA A 56 6.22 -4.82 -4.98
CA ALA A 56 6.35 -6.19 -4.48
C ALA A 56 6.30 -7.21 -5.63
N GLY A 57 5.36 -7.04 -6.57
CA GLY A 57 5.28 -7.85 -7.79
C GLY A 57 6.53 -7.75 -8.69
N ALA A 58 7.24 -6.62 -8.63
CA ALA A 58 8.53 -6.42 -9.30
C ALA A 58 9.75 -6.93 -8.51
N GLY A 59 9.52 -7.62 -7.38
CA GLY A 59 10.56 -8.20 -6.53
C GLY A 59 11.01 -7.33 -5.36
N ARG A 60 10.40 -6.16 -5.14
CA ARG A 60 10.76 -5.22 -4.06
C ARG A 60 9.56 -4.83 -3.21
N ASN A 61 9.38 -5.54 -2.11
CA ASN A 61 8.33 -5.24 -1.13
C ASN A 61 8.71 -4.02 -0.27
N LEU A 62 8.45 -2.82 -0.79
CA LEU A 62 8.78 -1.55 -0.12
C LEU A 62 8.09 -1.37 1.24
N PRO A 63 6.82 -1.75 1.44
CA PRO A 63 6.21 -1.71 2.77
C PRO A 63 6.97 -2.56 3.80
N LEU A 64 7.36 -3.78 3.44
CA LEU A 64 8.16 -4.64 4.33
C LEU A 64 9.53 -4.02 4.62
N MET A 65 10.20 -3.46 3.61
CA MET A 65 11.49 -2.78 3.80
C MET A 65 11.36 -1.57 4.74
N ALA A 66 10.28 -0.79 4.64
CA ALA A 66 10.03 0.33 5.54
C ALA A 66 9.84 -0.11 6.99
N VAL A 67 9.11 -1.21 7.22
CA VAL A 67 8.95 -1.80 8.57
C VAL A 67 10.30 -2.26 9.13
N ARG A 68 11.10 -2.98 8.33
CA ARG A 68 12.43 -3.44 8.74
C ARG A 68 13.34 -2.27 9.11
N LEU A 69 13.40 -1.24 8.26
CA LEU A 69 14.15 -0.01 8.53
C LEU A 69 13.69 0.66 9.84
N ALA A 70 12.39 0.74 10.09
CA ALA A 70 11.84 1.31 11.32
C ALA A 70 12.20 0.47 12.56
N ALA A 71 12.32 -0.85 12.41
CA ALA A 71 12.77 -1.77 13.45
C ALA A 71 14.30 -1.77 13.66
N GLY A 72 15.06 -1.00 12.87
CA GLY A 72 16.53 -1.00 12.91
C GLY A 72 17.15 -2.24 12.26
N GLU A 73 16.38 -3.01 11.51
CA GLU A 73 16.86 -4.19 10.80
C GLU A 73 17.53 -3.79 9.46
N PRO A 74 18.55 -4.55 9.02
CA PRO A 74 19.15 -4.32 7.72
C PRO A 74 18.16 -4.63 6.60
N VAL A 75 18.21 -3.84 5.53
CA VAL A 75 17.53 -4.10 4.26
C VAL A 75 18.55 -4.24 3.15
N ASP A 76 18.19 -4.96 2.10
CA ASP A 76 19.01 -5.10 0.91
C ASP A 76 19.27 -3.72 0.28
N ALA A 77 20.54 -3.41 0.04
CA ALA A 77 20.98 -2.17 -0.59
C ALA A 77 20.89 -2.25 -2.12
N ASP A 78 20.88 -3.45 -2.70
CA ASP A 78 20.58 -3.62 -4.11
C ASP A 78 19.07 -3.44 -4.33
N LEU A 79 18.71 -2.33 -4.97
CA LEU A 79 17.32 -2.00 -5.30
C LEU A 79 16.90 -2.53 -6.67
N GLY A 80 17.64 -3.45 -7.29
CA GLY A 80 17.30 -4.03 -8.59
C GLY A 80 15.88 -4.62 -8.61
N TYR A 81 15.07 -4.27 -9.60
CA TYR A 81 13.70 -4.75 -9.76
C TYR A 81 13.46 -5.30 -11.17
N ALA A 82 12.44 -6.15 -11.30
CA ALA A 82 11.99 -6.67 -12.59
C ALA A 82 11.38 -5.53 -13.43
N VAL A 83 11.87 -5.35 -14.65
CA VAL A 83 11.34 -4.41 -15.64
C VAL A 83 10.23 -5.10 -16.43
N GLY A 84 9.13 -4.39 -16.70
CA GLY A 84 7.97 -4.95 -17.41
C GLY A 84 6.95 -5.64 -16.51
N ALA A 85 7.13 -5.62 -15.18
CA ALA A 85 6.07 -5.99 -14.26
C ALA A 85 4.94 -4.98 -14.38
N ALA A 86 3.71 -5.43 -14.55
CA ALA A 86 2.56 -4.57 -14.78
C ALA A 86 1.43 -4.87 -13.78
N PHE A 87 0.65 -3.85 -13.47
CA PHE A 87 -0.59 -4.01 -12.72
C PHE A 87 -1.79 -3.45 -13.50
N VAL A 88 -2.92 -4.12 -13.33
CA VAL A 88 -4.24 -3.63 -13.71
C VAL A 88 -5.08 -3.63 -12.44
N ARG A 89 -5.57 -2.46 -12.05
CA ARG A 89 -6.44 -2.34 -10.88
C ARG A 89 -7.86 -2.73 -11.27
N ILE A 90 -8.40 -3.69 -10.54
CA ILE A 90 -9.82 -4.00 -10.52
C ILE A 90 -10.43 -3.40 -9.25
N SER A 91 -11.69 -2.98 -9.32
CA SER A 91 -12.45 -2.52 -8.16
C SER A 91 -13.56 -3.51 -7.89
N THR A 92 -13.74 -3.86 -6.63
CA THR A 92 -14.81 -4.74 -6.15
C THR A 92 -15.65 -3.97 -5.16
N ASN A 93 -16.97 -4.09 -5.26
CA ASN A 93 -17.90 -3.57 -4.27
C ASN A 93 -18.18 -4.65 -3.23
N LEU A 94 -17.86 -4.39 -1.97
CA LEU A 94 -18.21 -5.26 -0.85
C LEU A 94 -19.44 -4.67 -0.15
N GLN A 95 -20.54 -5.41 -0.15
CA GLN A 95 -21.74 -5.04 0.61
C GLN A 95 -21.61 -5.62 2.03
N VAL A 96 -21.78 -4.76 3.03
CA VAL A 96 -21.69 -5.11 4.46
C VAL A 96 -22.88 -4.53 5.21
N ASN A 97 -23.18 -5.06 6.39
CA ASN A 97 -24.20 -4.47 7.26
C ASN A 97 -23.60 -3.23 7.97
N ILE A 98 -24.36 -2.13 8.03
CA ILE A 98 -23.94 -0.92 8.75
C ILE A 98 -23.75 -1.19 10.24
N ALA A 99 -24.44 -2.18 10.80
CA ALA A 99 -24.28 -2.61 12.19
C ALA A 99 -22.84 -3.11 12.48
N ASP A 100 -22.16 -3.67 11.49
CA ASP A 100 -20.78 -4.14 11.63
C ASP A 100 -19.77 -2.99 11.52
N LEU A 101 -20.11 -1.96 10.72
CA LEU A 101 -19.22 -0.83 10.44
C LEU A 101 -19.35 0.31 11.47
N ALA A 102 -20.55 0.54 11.99
CA ALA A 102 -20.81 1.68 12.87
C ALA A 102 -19.90 1.70 14.12
N PRO A 103 -19.70 0.59 14.86
CA PRO A 103 -18.82 0.57 16.03
C PRO A 103 -17.37 0.92 15.67
N MET A 104 -16.85 0.36 14.56
CA MET A 104 -15.51 0.71 14.06
C MET A 104 -15.38 2.20 13.79
N SER A 105 -16.40 2.80 13.17
CA SER A 105 -16.33 4.21 12.76
C SER A 105 -16.57 5.19 13.91
N THR A 106 -17.40 4.85 14.90
CA THR A 106 -17.76 5.78 15.99
C THR A 106 -16.95 5.57 17.24
N LEU A 107 -16.57 4.32 17.54
CA LEU A 107 -15.85 3.94 18.76
C LEU A 107 -14.38 3.60 18.49
N GLY A 108 -14.04 3.21 17.25
CA GLY A 108 -12.69 2.75 16.91
C GLY A 108 -12.41 1.31 17.34
N GLU A 109 -13.42 0.58 17.81
CA GLU A 109 -13.31 -0.80 18.30
C GLU A 109 -14.50 -1.65 17.86
N VAL A 110 -14.29 -2.97 17.83
CA VAL A 110 -15.35 -3.96 17.57
C VAL A 110 -15.27 -5.01 18.65
N PHE A 111 -16.42 -5.31 19.26
CA PHE A 111 -16.54 -6.42 20.19
C PHE A 111 -16.88 -7.68 19.40
N HIS A 112 -15.93 -8.60 19.30
CA HIS A 112 -16.22 -9.93 18.81
C HIS A 112 -16.80 -10.74 19.97
N THR A 113 -18.10 -11.04 19.92
CA THR A 113 -18.68 -12.06 20.79
C THR A 113 -18.45 -13.40 20.10
N ASP A 114 -17.59 -14.24 20.68
CA ASP A 114 -17.42 -15.62 20.22
C ASP A 114 -18.79 -16.30 20.22
N SER A 115 -19.27 -16.73 19.05
CA SER A 115 -20.47 -17.55 18.94
C SER A 115 -20.13 -19.00 19.27
N SER A 116 -19.75 -19.25 20.52
CA SER A 116 -19.77 -20.57 21.14
C SER A 116 -20.62 -20.47 22.40
N ASP A 117 -21.94 -20.44 22.22
CA ASP A 117 -22.95 -20.89 23.18
C ASP A 117 -24.33 -20.31 22.81
N SER A 118 -25.03 -20.99 21.88
CA SER A 118 -26.49 -20.97 21.87
C SER A 118 -27.03 -22.13 21.04
N ASP A 119 -26.66 -23.35 21.41
CA ASP A 119 -27.36 -24.57 20.96
C ASP A 119 -27.66 -25.45 22.19
N SER A 120 -28.23 -24.84 23.23
CA SER A 120 -28.88 -25.55 24.33
C SER A 120 -29.94 -24.65 24.97
N ASP A 121 -31.14 -24.68 24.39
CA ASP A 121 -32.42 -24.72 25.12
C ASP A 121 -33.57 -24.21 24.24
N SER A 122 -34.27 -25.14 23.58
CA SER A 122 -35.72 -25.03 23.34
C SER A 122 -36.30 -26.30 22.70
N LYS A 123 -36.26 -27.43 23.42
CA LYS A 123 -37.23 -28.51 23.21
C LYS A 123 -37.67 -29.13 24.54
N ALA A 124 -38.49 -28.40 25.29
CA ALA A 124 -39.44 -29.00 26.24
C ALA A 124 -40.59 -28.01 26.54
N SER A 125 -41.71 -28.14 25.82
CA SER A 125 -43.03 -28.43 26.41
C SER A 125 -44.14 -28.10 25.43
N ASN A 126 -44.78 -29.12 24.87
CA ASN A 126 -46.20 -29.11 24.54
C ASN A 126 -46.68 -30.56 24.52
N ALA A 127 -47.14 -31.01 25.68
CA ALA A 127 -48.07 -32.13 25.89
C ALA A 127 -48.71 -31.93 27.27
#